data_AF-A0A7S2CKG8-F1
#
_entry.id   AF-A0A7S2CKG8-F1
#
_cell.length_a   1.000
_cell.length_b   1.000
_cell.length_c   1.000
_cell.angle_alpha   90.00
_cell.angle_beta   90.00
_cell.angle_gamma   90.00
#
_symmetry.space_group_name_H-M   'P 1'
#
loop_
_entity.id
_entity.type
_entity.pdbx_description
1 polymer ?
#
loop_
_entity_poly.entity_id
_entity_poly.type
_entity_poly.pdbx_seq_one_letter_code
_entity_poly.pdbx_strand_id
1 'polypeptide(L)'
;MALALLFATASAFAPLSGVTLPKVSTGETVNLGDALSTTGTTLLVLGTYPADFNMIEYAQKLRHYLPALQDKGVERVLCTVNGKQSSCELLAELVGIPETVELLSDEEGVAGRAFGVGRGWLADEDEIDLFGRITVPMSPYAKLLGMLVGLGAGNTLPSVIAGYVGNPSGVHGWIESALAQGQSKGRWPDMALDVGAAGDVERNSFDELPLVGGWGRRPLELATLRLQTMLGISLAKWDELQPVDDRCLTQLGGLVAVRDGSVVYEWKDNGICAVAHFEDLLKAL
;
A
#
# COMPACT_ATOMS: atom_id res chain seq x y z
N MET A 1 11.49 37.72 -32.15
CA MET A 1 10.50 37.55 -31.06
C MET A 1 10.09 36.08 -31.06
N ALA A 2 10.90 35.22 -30.45
CA ALA A 2 10.65 33.79 -30.38
C ALA A 2 9.98 33.52 -29.03
N LEU A 3 8.68 33.24 -29.06
CA LEU A 3 7.90 32.81 -27.92
C LEU A 3 8.30 31.35 -27.64
N ALA A 4 9.26 31.15 -26.74
CA ALA A 4 9.56 29.83 -26.22
C ALA A 4 8.35 29.38 -25.38
N LEU A 5 7.53 28.49 -25.94
CA LEU A 5 6.59 27.69 -25.16
C LEU A 5 7.42 26.79 -24.24
N LEU A 6 7.63 27.26 -23.01
CA LEU A 6 7.91 26.40 -21.87
C LEU A 6 6.66 25.54 -21.65
N PHE A 7 6.61 24.38 -22.32
CA PHE A 7 5.81 23.28 -21.81
C PHE A 7 6.45 22.88 -20.49
N ALA A 8 5.96 23.46 -19.38
CA ALA A 8 6.10 22.80 -18.09
C ALA A 8 5.53 21.40 -18.29
N THR A 9 6.39 20.39 -18.25
CA THR A 9 5.96 19.00 -18.08
C THR A 9 5.04 19.02 -16.86
N ALA A 10 3.73 18.92 -17.09
CA ALA A 10 2.76 18.86 -16.01
C ALA A 10 3.19 17.67 -15.15
N SER A 11 3.75 17.97 -13.99
CA SER A 11 4.31 16.94 -13.13
C SER A 11 3.19 15.99 -12.74
N ALA A 12 3.45 14.68 -12.66
CA ALA A 12 2.40 13.70 -12.33
C ALA A 12 1.77 13.96 -10.94
N PHE A 13 2.46 14.69 -10.08
CA PHE A 13 1.95 15.15 -8.79
C PHE A 13 1.30 16.55 -8.81
N ALA A 14 1.21 17.23 -9.95
CA ALA A 14 0.59 18.55 -10.04
C ALA A 14 -0.85 18.61 -9.46
N PRO A 15 -1.70 17.56 -9.64
CA PRO A 15 -3.02 17.52 -8.99
C PRO A 15 -2.99 17.52 -7.45
N LEU A 16 -1.85 17.18 -6.81
CA LEU A 16 -1.68 17.21 -5.37
C LEU A 16 -1.41 18.62 -4.82
N SER A 17 -1.22 19.61 -5.70
CA SER A 17 -1.06 21.01 -5.29
C SER A 17 -2.28 21.51 -4.53
N GLY A 18 -2.07 21.93 -3.28
CA GLY A 18 -3.14 22.42 -2.39
C GLY A 18 -3.88 21.31 -1.64
N VAL A 19 -3.57 20.04 -1.89
CA VAL A 19 -4.02 18.94 -1.02
C VAL A 19 -3.23 19.02 0.28
N THR A 20 -3.96 19.22 1.38
CA THR A 20 -3.39 19.43 2.70
C THR A 20 -3.90 18.37 3.66
N LEU A 21 -2.99 17.68 4.35
CA LEU A 21 -3.32 16.58 5.26
C LEU A 21 -2.61 16.75 6.61
N PRO A 22 -3.26 16.43 7.74
CA PRO A 22 -2.62 16.45 9.05
C PRO A 22 -1.62 15.28 9.21
N LYS A 23 -0.43 15.59 9.73
CA LYS A 23 0.50 14.57 10.23
C LYS A 23 -0.13 13.84 11.40
N VAL A 24 0.00 12.52 11.38
CA VAL A 24 -0.52 11.65 12.43
C VAL A 24 0.19 11.92 13.77
N SER A 25 1.48 12.21 13.76
CA SER A 25 2.26 12.41 15.00
C SER A 25 2.03 13.76 15.69
N THR A 26 1.74 14.83 14.94
CA THR A 26 1.70 16.20 15.48
C THR A 26 0.40 16.95 15.21
N GLY A 27 -0.44 16.47 14.29
CA GLY A 27 -1.59 17.21 13.76
C GLY A 27 -1.20 18.38 12.82
N GLU A 28 0.09 18.63 12.62
CA GLU A 28 0.57 19.68 11.72
C GLU A 28 0.16 19.37 10.28
N THR A 29 -0.40 20.35 9.59
CA THR A 29 -0.83 20.20 8.20
C THR A 29 0.34 20.23 7.22
N VAL A 30 0.37 19.27 6.30
CA VAL A 30 1.34 19.18 5.20
C VAL A 30 0.64 19.39 3.87
N ASN A 31 1.11 20.34 3.07
CA ASN A 31 0.73 20.47 1.66
C ASN A 31 1.56 19.48 0.83
N LEU A 32 0.89 18.54 0.16
CA LEU A 32 1.57 17.49 -0.61
C LEU A 32 2.29 18.04 -1.84
N GLY A 33 1.72 19.03 -2.54
CA GLY A 33 2.37 19.64 -3.69
C GLY A 33 3.65 20.36 -3.31
N ASP A 34 3.64 21.11 -2.20
CA ASP A 34 4.83 21.79 -1.69
C ASP A 34 5.89 20.78 -1.23
N ALA A 35 5.46 19.73 -0.52
CA ALA A 35 6.32 18.68 -0.01
C ALA A 35 7.03 17.86 -1.10
N LEU A 36 6.39 17.70 -2.27
CA LEU A 36 6.98 17.04 -3.45
C LEU A 36 7.82 17.99 -4.31
N SER A 37 7.64 19.30 -4.17
CA SER A 37 8.39 20.31 -4.93
C SER A 37 9.69 20.73 -4.25
N THR A 38 10.02 20.16 -3.09
CA THR A 38 11.28 20.43 -2.38
C THR A 38 12.48 19.87 -3.15
N THR A 39 13.65 20.48 -2.97
CA THR A 39 14.93 19.90 -3.39
C THR A 39 15.19 18.58 -2.67
N GLY A 40 15.93 17.67 -3.31
CA GLY A 40 16.16 16.32 -2.81
C GLY A 40 15.15 15.32 -3.37
N THR A 41 15.17 14.10 -2.83
CA THR A 41 14.24 13.03 -3.24
C THR A 41 13.17 12.79 -2.18
N THR A 42 11.91 13.01 -2.54
CA THR A 42 10.74 12.72 -1.70
C THR A 42 9.97 11.53 -2.28
N LEU A 43 9.71 10.52 -1.44
CA LEU A 43 8.79 9.42 -1.72
C LEU A 43 7.44 9.74 -1.08
N LEU A 44 6.35 9.65 -1.86
CA LEU A 44 4.98 9.70 -1.37
C LEU A 44 4.28 8.38 -1.67
N VAL A 45 3.88 7.66 -0.63
CA VAL A 45 2.93 6.55 -0.73
C VAL A 45 1.53 7.09 -0.55
N LEU A 46 0.64 6.76 -1.49
CA LEU A 46 -0.79 7.04 -1.41
C LEU A 46 -1.48 5.76 -0.96
N GLY A 47 -1.59 5.58 0.35
CA GLY A 47 -2.16 4.40 0.96
C GLY A 47 -3.68 4.28 0.83
N THR A 48 -4.19 3.07 1.05
CA THR A 48 -5.61 2.80 1.21
C THR A 48 -6.01 2.90 2.69
N TYR A 49 -7.15 2.34 3.10
CA TYR A 49 -7.60 2.42 4.49
C TYR A 49 -6.79 1.48 5.41
N PRO A 50 -6.72 1.75 6.73
CA PRO A 50 -5.79 1.05 7.62
C PRO A 50 -5.95 -0.48 7.70
N ALA A 51 -7.17 -1.01 7.58
CA ALA A 51 -7.42 -2.45 7.57
C ALA A 51 -7.20 -3.12 6.21
N ASP A 52 -6.88 -2.38 5.15
CA ASP A 52 -6.74 -2.91 3.79
C ASP A 52 -5.40 -3.63 3.56
N PHE A 53 -5.41 -4.64 2.69
CA PHE A 53 -4.19 -5.36 2.31
C PHE A 53 -3.15 -4.45 1.67
N ASN A 54 -3.53 -3.52 0.79
CA ASN A 54 -2.55 -2.68 0.10
C ASN A 54 -1.83 -1.77 1.09
N MET A 55 -2.58 -1.12 1.98
CA MET A 55 -2.00 -0.24 3.00
C MET A 55 -1.05 -1.02 3.92
N ILE A 56 -1.48 -2.19 4.41
CA ILE A 56 -0.64 -2.98 5.31
C ILE A 56 0.64 -3.47 4.61
N GLU A 57 0.55 -3.90 3.34
CA GLU A 57 1.74 -4.27 2.57
C GLU A 57 2.66 -3.07 2.31
N TYR A 58 2.13 -1.89 1.99
CA TYR A 58 2.93 -0.67 1.87
C TYR A 58 3.67 -0.36 3.15
N ALA A 59 3.00 -0.44 4.31
CA ALA A 59 3.61 -0.19 5.61
C ALA A 59 4.71 -1.22 5.94
N GLN A 60 4.47 -2.50 5.65
CA GLN A 60 5.45 -3.58 5.84
C GLN A 60 6.68 -3.39 4.93
N LYS A 61 6.45 -3.01 3.66
CA LYS A 61 7.52 -2.71 2.69
C LYS A 61 8.32 -1.48 3.08
N LEU A 62 7.66 -0.40 3.50
CA LEU A 62 8.34 0.80 3.99
C LEU A 62 9.28 0.46 5.16
N ARG A 63 8.80 -0.29 6.16
CA ARG A 63 9.63 -0.73 7.29
C ARG A 63 10.86 -1.53 6.86
N HIS A 64 10.71 -2.42 5.88
CA HIS A 64 11.81 -3.25 5.39
C HIS A 64 12.81 -2.48 4.51
N TYR A 65 12.30 -1.70 3.55
CA TYR A 65 13.11 -1.06 2.52
C TYR A 65 13.60 0.34 2.89
N LEU A 66 13.16 0.92 4.00
CA LEU A 66 13.55 2.28 4.40
C LEU A 66 15.08 2.50 4.39
N PRO A 67 15.93 1.61 4.94
CA PRO A 67 17.38 1.79 4.87
C PRO A 67 17.89 1.83 3.42
N ALA A 68 17.40 0.93 2.56
CA ALA A 68 17.80 0.88 1.15
C ALA A 68 17.31 2.11 0.37
N LEU A 69 16.14 2.66 0.71
CA LEU A 69 15.63 3.90 0.13
C LEU A 69 16.52 5.09 0.53
N GLN A 70 16.93 5.17 1.80
CA GLN A 70 17.84 6.20 2.29
C GLN A 70 19.23 6.10 1.64
N ASP A 71 19.77 4.90 1.50
CA ASP A 71 21.04 4.65 0.80
C ASP A 71 20.97 5.06 -0.69
N LYS A 72 19.77 5.01 -1.29
CA LYS A 72 19.46 5.49 -2.64
C LYS A 72 19.16 6.99 -2.72
N GLY A 73 19.31 7.72 -1.62
CA GLY A 73 19.14 9.17 -1.57
C GLY A 73 17.70 9.64 -1.41
N VAL A 74 16.77 8.79 -0.95
CA VAL A 74 15.44 9.24 -0.51
C VAL A 74 15.59 9.93 0.84
N GLU A 75 15.37 11.24 0.85
CA GLU A 75 15.56 12.11 2.02
C GLU A 75 14.29 12.23 2.86
N ARG A 76 13.13 12.16 2.21
CA ARG A 76 11.82 12.33 2.85
C ARG A 76 10.85 11.25 2.39
N VAL A 77 10.11 10.67 3.33
CA VAL A 77 9.10 9.65 3.04
C VAL A 77 7.78 10.06 3.69
N LEU A 78 6.78 10.30 2.85
CA LEU A 78 5.41 10.61 3.22
C LEU A 78 4.53 9.40 2.91
N CYS A 79 3.58 9.09 3.78
CA CYS A 79 2.62 8.02 3.55
C CYS A 79 1.23 8.47 3.98
N THR A 80 0.34 8.72 3.03
CA THR A 80 -1.06 9.01 3.32
C THR A 80 -1.78 7.70 3.65
N VAL A 81 -2.73 7.75 4.57
CA VAL A 81 -3.56 6.61 4.94
C VAL A 81 -5.01 7.05 4.96
N ASN A 82 -5.89 6.30 4.29
CA ASN A 82 -7.31 6.65 4.19
C ASN A 82 -8.07 6.33 5.48
N GLY A 83 -7.79 7.07 6.54
CA GLY A 83 -8.33 6.83 7.86
C GLY A 83 -8.10 8.01 8.79
N LYS A 84 -8.83 8.01 9.91
CA LYS A 84 -8.68 9.00 10.98
C LYS A 84 -7.32 8.87 11.66
N GLN A 85 -6.88 9.93 12.33
CA GLN A 85 -5.58 9.96 12.99
C GLN A 85 -5.34 8.74 13.89
N SER A 86 -6.29 8.41 14.77
CA SER A 86 -6.16 7.29 15.72
C SER A 86 -6.09 5.91 15.06
N SER A 87 -6.73 5.72 13.90
CA SER A 87 -6.61 4.44 13.17
C SER A 87 -5.27 4.33 12.43
N CYS A 88 -4.72 5.46 11.97
CA CYS A 88 -3.39 5.53 11.40
C CYS A 88 -2.29 5.27 12.46
N GLU A 89 -2.45 5.81 13.68
CA GLU A 89 -1.58 5.53 14.83
C GLU A 89 -1.60 4.04 15.17
N LEU A 90 -2.79 3.44 15.27
CA LEU A 90 -2.93 2.02 15.56
C LEU A 90 -2.30 1.14 14.47
N LEU A 91 -2.50 1.47 13.18
CA LEU A 91 -1.82 0.78 12.09
C LEU A 91 -0.29 0.85 12.26
N ALA A 92 0.24 2.06 12.50
CA ALA A 92 1.67 2.29 12.65
C ALA A 92 2.25 1.45 13.80
N GLU A 93 1.56 1.41 14.93
CA GLU A 93 1.90 0.56 16.07
C GLU A 93 1.90 -0.91 15.66
N LEU A 94 0.82 -1.42 15.05
CA LEU A 94 0.64 -2.83 14.73
C LEU A 94 1.72 -3.36 13.76
N VAL A 95 2.06 -2.61 12.72
CA VAL A 95 3.04 -3.03 11.70
C VAL A 95 4.47 -2.53 11.98
N GLY A 96 4.63 -1.61 12.93
CA GLY A 96 5.93 -1.06 13.32
C GLY A 96 6.52 -0.10 12.29
N ILE A 97 5.72 0.85 11.80
CA ILE A 97 6.20 1.87 10.84
C ILE A 97 7.25 2.74 11.55
N PRO A 98 8.44 2.95 10.97
CA PRO A 98 9.46 3.82 11.55
C PRO A 98 8.97 5.27 11.68
N GLU A 99 9.32 5.96 12.78
CA GLU A 99 8.93 7.36 13.04
C GLU A 99 9.44 8.36 11.99
N THR A 100 10.49 7.99 11.24
CA THR A 100 11.02 8.77 10.12
C THR A 100 10.10 8.79 8.90
N VAL A 101 9.10 7.89 8.84
CA VAL A 101 8.04 7.95 7.84
C VAL A 101 6.96 8.89 8.34
N GLU A 102 6.73 9.99 7.62
CA GLU A 102 5.68 10.95 7.93
C GLU A 102 4.32 10.40 7.50
N LEU A 103 3.58 9.84 8.45
CA LEU A 103 2.21 9.38 8.22
C LEU A 103 1.25 10.57 8.20
N LEU A 104 0.35 10.59 7.21
CA LEU A 104 -0.66 11.63 7.03
C LEU A 104 -2.05 10.98 7.04
N SER A 105 -2.95 11.50 7.86
CA SER A 105 -4.34 11.04 7.94
C SER A 105 -5.18 11.69 6.84
N ASP A 106 -5.83 10.87 6.01
CA ASP A 106 -6.69 11.29 4.89
C ASP A 106 -8.04 10.59 4.98
N GLU A 107 -8.89 11.00 5.93
CA GLU A 107 -10.18 10.33 6.21
C GLU A 107 -11.07 10.16 4.99
N GLU A 108 -11.01 11.12 4.06
CA GLU A 108 -11.80 11.11 2.85
C GLU A 108 -11.08 10.45 1.68
N GLY A 109 -9.76 10.21 1.73
CA GLY A 109 -8.97 9.67 0.61
C GLY A 109 -8.76 10.66 -0.55
N VAL A 110 -8.71 11.97 -0.25
CA VAL A 110 -8.62 13.04 -1.26
C VAL A 110 -7.30 13.02 -2.02
N ALA A 111 -6.18 12.68 -1.37
CA ALA A 111 -4.87 12.67 -2.01
C ALA A 111 -4.78 11.61 -3.10
N GLY A 112 -5.23 10.39 -2.80
CA GLY A 112 -5.29 9.29 -3.77
C GLY A 112 -6.11 9.67 -5.00
N ARG A 113 -7.32 10.23 -4.80
CA ARG A 113 -8.19 10.65 -5.91
C ARG A 113 -7.58 11.77 -6.74
N ALA A 114 -6.96 12.76 -6.10
CA ALA A 114 -6.28 13.83 -6.80
C ALA A 114 -5.13 13.28 -7.67
N PHE A 115 -4.34 12.35 -7.15
CA PHE A 115 -3.28 11.66 -7.91
C PHE A 115 -3.80 10.77 -9.06
N GLY A 116 -5.07 10.37 -8.98
CA GLY A 116 -5.72 9.52 -9.98
C GLY A 116 -5.49 8.03 -9.75
N VAL A 117 -5.43 7.58 -8.50
CA VAL A 117 -5.49 6.15 -8.16
C VAL A 117 -6.83 5.54 -8.58
N GLY A 118 -6.86 4.20 -8.73
CA GLY A 118 -8.10 3.50 -9.06
C GLY A 118 -9.18 3.70 -7.99
N ARG A 119 -10.41 3.98 -8.40
CA ARG A 119 -11.55 4.17 -7.47
C ARG A 119 -12.30 2.87 -7.15
N GLY A 120 -11.93 1.78 -7.82
CA GLY A 120 -12.55 0.47 -7.68
C GLY A 120 -13.82 0.31 -8.50
N TRP A 121 -14.59 -0.73 -8.19
CA TRP A 121 -15.82 -1.06 -8.91
C TRP A 121 -17.01 -0.30 -8.32
N LEU A 122 -17.73 0.45 -9.16
CA LEU A 122 -18.97 1.16 -8.80
C LEU A 122 -18.77 2.17 -7.65
N ALA A 123 -17.63 2.84 -7.64
CA ALA A 123 -17.22 3.75 -6.56
C ALA A 123 -18.27 4.83 -6.23
N ASP A 124 -18.92 5.37 -7.26
CA ASP A 124 -19.92 6.45 -7.15
C ASP A 124 -21.36 5.97 -7.35
N GLU A 125 -21.57 4.67 -7.56
CA GLU A 125 -22.89 4.12 -7.89
C GLU A 125 -23.51 3.47 -6.66
N ASP A 126 -24.64 3.96 -6.19
CA ASP A 126 -25.33 3.39 -5.03
C ASP A 126 -26.27 2.25 -5.39
N GLU A 127 -26.46 1.99 -6.69
CA GLU A 127 -27.31 0.94 -7.21
C GLU A 127 -26.81 0.40 -8.55
N ILE A 128 -27.19 -0.84 -8.86
CA ILE A 128 -27.00 -1.45 -10.19
C ILE A 128 -28.38 -1.72 -10.78
N ASP A 129 -28.58 -1.30 -12.03
CA ASP A 129 -29.68 -1.78 -12.85
C ASP A 129 -29.30 -3.09 -13.54
N LEU A 130 -29.97 -4.17 -13.14
CA LEU A 130 -29.92 -5.46 -13.80
C LEU A 130 -31.01 -5.54 -14.88
N PHE A 131 -30.55 -5.42 -16.13
CA PHE A 131 -31.33 -5.66 -17.36
C PHE A 131 -32.52 -4.72 -17.57
N GLY A 132 -32.51 -3.50 -17.02
CA GLY A 132 -33.60 -2.53 -17.13
C GLY A 132 -34.84 -2.95 -16.34
N ARG A 133 -34.68 -3.86 -15.38
CA ARG A 133 -35.81 -4.58 -14.73
C ARG A 133 -35.71 -4.63 -13.22
N ILE A 134 -34.50 -4.69 -12.67
CA ILE A 134 -34.28 -4.83 -11.23
C ILE A 134 -33.15 -3.91 -10.82
N THR A 135 -33.47 -2.90 -10.01
CA THR A 135 -32.49 -2.03 -9.37
C THR A 135 -32.10 -2.64 -8.02
N VAL A 136 -30.81 -2.92 -7.83
CA VAL A 136 -30.27 -3.51 -6.59
C VAL A 136 -29.40 -2.47 -5.89
N PRO A 137 -29.69 -2.09 -4.63
CA PRO A 137 -28.84 -1.19 -3.87
C PRO A 137 -27.49 -1.87 -3.58
N MET A 138 -26.40 -1.11 -3.72
CA MET A 138 -25.04 -1.58 -3.57
C MET A 138 -24.42 -1.04 -2.29
N SER A 139 -24.26 -1.92 -1.30
CA SER A 139 -23.47 -1.58 -0.12
C SER A 139 -21.98 -1.45 -0.46
N PRO A 140 -21.21 -0.61 0.27
CA PRO A 140 -19.76 -0.49 0.09
C PRO A 140 -19.04 -1.85 0.18
N TYR A 141 -19.48 -2.71 1.11
CA TYR A 141 -18.97 -4.08 1.26
C TYR A 141 -19.26 -4.97 0.05
N ALA A 142 -20.43 -4.83 -0.59
CA ALA A 142 -20.74 -5.57 -1.82
C ALA A 142 -19.83 -5.13 -2.98
N LYS A 143 -19.50 -3.84 -3.06
CA LYS A 143 -18.54 -3.31 -4.03
C LYS A 143 -17.14 -3.85 -3.79
N LEU A 144 -16.68 -3.86 -2.53
CA LEU A 144 -15.40 -4.46 -2.12
C LEU A 144 -15.36 -5.96 -2.46
N LEU A 145 -16.42 -6.72 -2.19
CA LEU A 145 -16.51 -8.13 -2.59
C LEU A 145 -16.38 -8.31 -4.11
N GLY A 146 -16.99 -7.41 -4.89
CA GLY A 146 -16.80 -7.35 -6.34
C GLY A 146 -15.33 -7.16 -6.74
N MET A 147 -14.60 -6.29 -6.05
CA MET A 147 -13.17 -6.10 -6.29
C MET A 147 -12.32 -7.31 -5.89
N LEU A 148 -12.70 -8.03 -4.84
CA LEU A 148 -12.03 -9.27 -4.42
C LEU A 148 -12.13 -10.38 -5.49
N VAL A 149 -13.20 -10.37 -6.30
CA VAL A 149 -13.34 -11.26 -7.47
C VAL A 149 -12.86 -10.62 -8.79
N GLY A 150 -12.21 -9.45 -8.72
CA GLY A 150 -11.51 -8.81 -9.84
C GLY A 150 -12.26 -7.70 -10.58
N LEU A 151 -13.48 -7.35 -10.18
CA LEU A 151 -14.23 -6.27 -10.81
C LEU A 151 -13.62 -4.92 -10.43
N GLY A 152 -13.36 -4.04 -11.42
CA GLY A 152 -12.72 -2.73 -11.20
C GLY A 152 -11.27 -2.79 -10.63
N ALA A 153 -10.73 -3.99 -10.45
CA ALA A 153 -9.44 -4.27 -9.81
C ALA A 153 -8.82 -5.51 -10.47
N GLY A 154 -8.53 -5.40 -11.77
CA GLY A 154 -8.26 -6.55 -12.65
C GLY A 154 -7.08 -7.43 -12.24
N ASN A 155 -6.10 -6.89 -11.51
CA ASN A 155 -4.95 -7.65 -11.03
C ASN A 155 -5.13 -8.25 -9.62
N THR A 156 -6.31 -8.14 -9.01
CA THR A 156 -6.58 -8.76 -7.70
C THR A 156 -6.39 -10.27 -7.75
N LEU A 157 -7.11 -10.98 -8.62
CA LEU A 157 -7.02 -12.45 -8.71
C LEU A 157 -5.61 -12.94 -9.11
N PRO A 158 -4.94 -12.36 -10.14
CA PRO A 158 -3.54 -12.69 -10.41
C PRO A 158 -2.61 -12.52 -9.21
N SER A 159 -2.77 -11.42 -8.45
CA SER A 159 -1.92 -11.12 -7.29
C SER A 159 -2.16 -12.06 -6.11
N VAL A 160 -3.41 -12.48 -5.90
CA VAL A 160 -3.77 -13.51 -4.91
C VAL A 160 -3.17 -14.85 -5.31
N ILE A 161 -3.36 -15.29 -6.56
CA ILE A 161 -2.81 -16.55 -7.08
C ILE A 161 -1.28 -16.56 -6.99
N ALA A 162 -0.62 -15.45 -7.32
CA ALA A 162 0.82 -15.29 -7.14
C ALA A 162 1.24 -15.48 -5.68
N GLY A 163 0.41 -15.12 -4.70
CA GLY A 163 0.70 -15.40 -3.29
C GLY A 163 0.80 -16.89 -2.95
N TYR A 164 0.01 -17.74 -3.61
CA TYR A 164 0.01 -19.19 -3.40
C TYR A 164 1.11 -19.91 -4.19
N VAL A 165 1.37 -19.46 -5.42
CA VAL A 165 2.35 -20.09 -6.34
C VAL A 165 3.77 -19.48 -6.18
N GLY A 166 3.89 -18.32 -5.54
CA GLY A 166 5.09 -17.49 -5.37
C GLY A 166 5.25 -16.39 -6.46
N ASN A 167 6.40 -15.71 -6.56
CA ASN A 167 6.64 -14.58 -7.47
C ASN A 167 7.76 -14.80 -8.54
N PRO A 168 7.55 -14.55 -9.85
CA PRO A 168 8.52 -14.97 -10.89
C PRO A 168 9.86 -14.26 -10.78
N SER A 169 9.84 -13.14 -10.09
CA SER A 169 10.97 -12.27 -9.82
C SER A 169 11.80 -12.72 -8.61
N GLY A 170 11.45 -13.85 -7.96
CA GLY A 170 12.25 -14.50 -6.90
C GLY A 170 11.75 -14.27 -5.47
N VAL A 171 12.62 -14.55 -4.49
CA VAL A 171 12.40 -14.33 -3.05
C VAL A 171 12.44 -12.84 -2.74
N HIS A 172 11.50 -12.37 -1.91
CA HIS A 172 11.42 -10.97 -1.49
C HIS A 172 11.61 -10.89 0.03
N GLY A 173 12.71 -10.27 0.48
CA GLY A 173 13.09 -10.23 1.91
C GLY A 173 12.07 -9.52 2.80
N TRP A 174 11.25 -8.62 2.26
CA TRP A 174 10.21 -7.93 3.03
C TRP A 174 9.12 -8.88 3.56
N ILE A 175 8.85 -10.00 2.85
CA ILE A 175 7.81 -10.96 3.24
C ILE A 175 8.25 -11.70 4.51
N GLU A 176 9.47 -12.22 4.50
CA GLU A 176 10.09 -12.87 5.65
C GLU A 176 10.20 -11.90 6.84
N SER A 177 10.68 -10.68 6.60
CA SER A 177 10.75 -9.63 7.63
C SER A 177 9.38 -9.28 8.24
N ALA A 178 8.32 -9.27 7.42
CA ALA A 178 6.96 -9.01 7.86
C ALA A 178 6.36 -10.17 8.67
N LEU A 179 6.57 -11.41 8.24
CA LEU A 179 6.17 -12.61 8.97
C LEU A 179 6.86 -12.69 10.35
N ALA A 180 8.17 -12.47 10.40
CA ALA A 180 8.94 -12.48 11.65
C ALA A 180 8.44 -11.42 12.64
N GLN A 181 8.14 -10.22 12.14
CA GLN A 181 7.55 -9.18 12.98
C GLN A 181 6.16 -9.56 13.48
N GLY A 182 5.32 -10.14 12.63
CA GLY A 182 4.00 -10.59 13.07
C GLY A 182 4.07 -11.67 14.14
N GLN A 183 4.96 -12.65 13.97
CA GLN A 183 5.23 -13.69 14.95
C GLN A 183 5.75 -13.12 16.27
N SER A 184 6.67 -12.13 16.24
CA SER A 184 7.15 -11.45 17.45
C SER A 184 6.04 -10.72 18.22
N LYS A 185 4.93 -10.40 17.55
CA LYS A 185 3.72 -9.79 18.13
C LYS A 185 2.61 -10.80 18.42
N GLY A 186 2.90 -12.09 18.32
CA GLY A 186 1.92 -13.16 18.57
C GLY A 186 0.81 -13.26 17.50
N ARG A 187 1.06 -12.79 16.27
CA ARG A 187 0.09 -12.92 15.17
C ARG A 187 0.18 -14.31 14.53
N TRP A 188 -0.95 -15.00 14.47
CA TRP A 188 -1.09 -16.30 13.80
C TRP A 188 -1.30 -16.12 12.29
N PRO A 189 -0.73 -16.97 11.41
CA PRO A 189 0.16 -18.09 11.71
C PRO A 189 1.56 -17.67 12.17
N ASP A 190 2.08 -18.35 13.19
CA ASP A 190 3.36 -18.08 13.87
C ASP A 190 4.37 -19.24 13.75
N MET A 191 4.03 -20.27 12.95
CA MET A 191 4.84 -21.48 12.77
C MET A 191 5.69 -21.46 11.49
N ALA A 192 5.63 -20.36 10.73
CA ALA A 192 6.28 -20.27 9.43
C ALA A 192 7.80 -20.14 9.54
N LEU A 193 8.27 -19.43 10.57
CA LEU A 193 9.67 -19.09 10.77
C LEU A 193 10.16 -19.59 12.13
N ASP A 194 11.38 -20.12 12.15
CA ASP A 194 12.15 -20.25 13.38
C ASP A 194 12.96 -18.97 13.55
N VAL A 195 12.61 -18.16 14.54
CA VAL A 195 13.28 -16.89 14.84
C VAL A 195 14.19 -17.08 16.05
N GLY A 196 15.48 -16.82 15.85
CA GLY A 196 16.51 -16.90 16.87
C GLY A 196 16.34 -15.87 17.98
N ALA A 197 17.09 -16.04 19.07
CA ALA A 197 17.00 -15.16 20.24
C ALA A 197 17.38 -13.69 19.94
N ALA A 198 18.12 -13.45 18.85
CA ALA A 198 18.50 -12.10 18.40
C ALA A 198 17.50 -11.50 17.40
N GLY A 199 16.41 -12.19 17.07
CA GLY A 199 15.39 -11.74 16.12
C GLY A 199 15.72 -12.04 14.66
N ASP A 200 16.81 -12.77 14.41
CA ASP A 200 17.18 -13.29 13.10
C ASP A 200 16.36 -14.52 12.71
N VAL A 201 16.03 -14.65 11.43
CA VAL A 201 15.31 -15.82 10.91
C VAL A 201 16.32 -16.93 10.67
N GLU A 202 16.30 -17.95 11.53
CA GLU A 202 17.20 -19.11 11.46
C GLU A 202 16.72 -20.12 10.42
N ARG A 203 15.39 -20.27 10.27
CA ARG A 203 14.77 -21.14 9.27
C ARG A 203 13.48 -20.53 8.76
N ASN A 204 13.28 -20.62 7.46
CA ASN A 204 12.02 -20.32 6.80
C ASN A 204 11.43 -21.62 6.22
N SER A 205 10.30 -22.06 6.75
CA SER A 205 9.69 -23.34 6.36
C SER A 205 9.30 -23.39 4.88
N PHE A 206 9.10 -22.25 4.22
CA PHE A 206 8.76 -22.20 2.80
C PHE A 206 9.94 -22.51 1.88
N ASP A 207 11.19 -22.52 2.38
CA ASP A 207 12.37 -22.98 1.64
C ASP A 207 12.32 -24.48 1.31
N GLU A 208 11.48 -25.23 2.02
CA GLU A 208 11.34 -26.69 1.87
C GLU A 208 10.24 -27.09 0.88
N LEU A 209 9.45 -26.12 0.41
CA LEU A 209 8.38 -26.39 -0.53
C LEU A 209 8.92 -26.53 -1.97
N PRO A 210 8.34 -27.45 -2.77
CA PRO A 210 8.80 -27.68 -4.13
C PRO A 210 8.61 -26.42 -5.00
N LEU A 211 9.67 -26.05 -5.72
CA LEU A 211 9.65 -24.94 -6.66
C LEU A 211 8.67 -25.24 -7.81
N VAL A 212 7.67 -24.37 -8.00
CA VAL A 212 6.85 -24.41 -9.22
C VAL A 212 7.63 -23.70 -10.33
N GLY A 213 7.97 -24.45 -11.38
CA GLY A 213 8.51 -23.86 -12.62
C GLY A 213 9.93 -23.27 -12.54
N GLY A 214 10.73 -23.60 -11.51
CA GLY A 214 12.13 -23.14 -11.39
C GLY A 214 12.30 -21.66 -11.07
N TRP A 215 11.24 -20.98 -10.64
CA TRP A 215 11.19 -19.53 -10.45
C TRP A 215 11.89 -18.99 -9.17
N GLY A 216 12.62 -19.83 -8.44
CA GLY A 216 13.35 -19.41 -7.22
C GLY A 216 12.44 -18.85 -6.12
N ARG A 217 11.27 -19.46 -5.91
CA ARG A 217 10.18 -18.95 -5.06
C ARG A 217 9.98 -19.76 -3.80
N ARG A 218 9.41 -19.10 -2.79
CA ARG A 218 8.76 -19.71 -1.62
C ARG A 218 7.24 -19.73 -1.84
N PRO A 219 6.64 -20.81 -2.37
CA PRO A 219 5.19 -20.94 -2.47
C PRO A 219 4.52 -20.72 -1.12
N LEU A 220 3.27 -20.27 -1.11
CA LEU A 220 2.46 -20.03 0.10
C LEU A 220 2.99 -18.97 1.07
N GLU A 221 4.23 -18.48 0.96
CA GLU A 221 4.83 -17.52 1.91
C GLU A 221 4.04 -16.21 1.95
N LEU A 222 3.82 -15.58 0.78
CA LEU A 222 3.05 -14.34 0.69
C LEU A 222 1.58 -14.55 1.06
N ALA A 223 0.99 -15.68 0.68
CA ALA A 223 -0.38 -16.02 1.09
C ALA A 223 -0.49 -16.17 2.62
N THR A 224 0.54 -16.75 3.26
CA THR A 224 0.60 -16.90 4.72
C THR A 224 0.75 -15.56 5.41
N LEU A 225 1.58 -14.65 4.89
CA LEU A 225 1.69 -13.28 5.39
C LEU A 225 0.35 -12.54 5.31
N ARG A 226 -0.36 -12.67 4.17
CA ARG A 226 -1.68 -12.07 3.99
C ARG A 226 -2.71 -12.67 4.94
N LEU A 227 -2.69 -13.99 5.16
CA LEU A 227 -3.54 -14.64 6.16
C LEU A 227 -3.25 -14.13 7.57
N GLN A 228 -1.96 -14.01 7.94
CA GLN A 228 -1.52 -13.49 9.23
C GLN A 228 -1.98 -12.04 9.46
N THR A 229 -1.89 -11.23 8.40
CA THR A 229 -2.34 -9.84 8.39
C THR A 229 -3.86 -9.75 8.49
N MET A 230 -4.59 -10.53 7.70
CA MET A 230 -6.05 -10.53 7.68
C MET A 230 -6.62 -10.88 9.07
N LEU A 231 -6.11 -11.95 9.69
CA LEU A 231 -6.62 -12.41 10.99
C LEU A 231 -6.13 -11.54 12.14
N GLY A 232 -4.84 -11.18 12.14
CA GLY A 232 -4.22 -10.46 13.27
C GLY A 232 -4.41 -8.94 13.24
N ILE A 233 -4.79 -8.35 12.10
CA ILE A 233 -4.99 -6.91 11.93
C ILE A 233 -6.39 -6.64 11.37
N SER A 234 -6.62 -6.94 10.10
CA SER A 234 -7.82 -6.46 9.39
C SER A 234 -9.13 -6.88 10.07
N LEU A 235 -9.27 -8.17 10.41
CA LEU A 235 -10.49 -8.70 11.04
C LEU A 235 -10.51 -8.50 12.56
N ALA A 236 -9.36 -8.68 13.23
CA ALA A 236 -9.29 -8.55 14.69
C ALA A 236 -9.45 -7.11 15.19
N LYS A 237 -9.17 -6.12 14.34
CA LYS A 237 -9.18 -4.68 14.65
C LYS A 237 -10.04 -3.87 13.69
N TRP A 238 -11.04 -4.52 13.08
CA TRP A 238 -11.85 -3.90 12.03
C TRP A 238 -12.51 -2.61 12.50
N ASP A 239 -13.13 -2.60 13.68
CA ASP A 239 -13.87 -1.45 14.19
C ASP A 239 -12.97 -0.22 14.39
N GLU A 240 -11.71 -0.44 14.78
CA GLU A 240 -10.71 0.61 14.94
C GLU A 240 -10.08 1.06 13.62
N LEU A 241 -9.98 0.18 12.62
CA LEU A 241 -9.18 0.36 11.40
C LEU A 241 -9.98 0.56 10.11
N GLN A 242 -11.30 0.34 10.13
CA GLN A 242 -12.17 0.60 8.98
C GLN A 242 -12.15 2.09 8.60
N PRO A 243 -12.37 2.44 7.32
CA PRO A 243 -12.41 3.84 6.91
C PRO A 243 -13.62 4.55 7.50
N VAL A 244 -13.50 5.87 7.66
CA VAL A 244 -14.62 6.74 8.05
C VAL A 244 -15.53 7.00 6.85
N ASP A 245 -14.93 7.22 5.69
CA ASP A 245 -15.62 7.39 4.42
C ASP A 245 -15.69 6.06 3.66
N ASP A 246 -16.91 5.54 3.46
CA ASP A 246 -17.17 4.29 2.75
C ASP A 246 -16.60 4.25 1.32
N ARG A 247 -16.42 5.41 0.67
CA ARG A 247 -15.80 5.50 -0.66
C ARG A 247 -14.34 5.04 -0.65
N CYS A 248 -13.69 5.07 0.52
CA CYS A 248 -12.33 4.58 0.67
C CYS A 248 -12.22 3.05 0.67
N LEU A 249 -13.32 2.31 0.89
CA LEU A 249 -13.29 0.83 0.87
C LEU A 249 -12.87 0.26 -0.49
N THR A 250 -13.20 0.95 -1.58
CA THR A 250 -12.89 0.51 -2.95
C THR A 250 -11.75 1.30 -3.58
N GLN A 251 -11.30 2.38 -2.94
CA GLN A 251 -10.20 3.18 -3.43
C GLN A 251 -8.89 2.40 -3.31
N LEU A 252 -8.17 2.27 -4.42
CA LEU A 252 -6.85 1.67 -4.49
C LEU A 252 -5.76 2.70 -4.13
N GLY A 253 -4.53 2.22 -3.94
CA GLY A 253 -3.39 3.05 -3.60
C GLY A 253 -2.47 3.35 -4.78
N GLY A 254 -1.29 3.83 -4.46
CA GLY A 254 -0.20 4.05 -5.39
C GLY A 254 1.01 4.64 -4.68
N LEU A 255 2.03 5.00 -5.46
CA LEU A 255 3.16 5.78 -4.95
C LEU A 255 3.80 6.60 -6.05
N VAL A 256 4.51 7.65 -5.64
CA VAL A 256 5.32 8.49 -6.52
C VAL A 256 6.63 8.86 -5.81
N ALA A 257 7.74 8.74 -6.52
CA ALA A 257 9.03 9.29 -6.09
C ALA A 257 9.38 10.49 -6.96
N VAL A 258 9.75 11.59 -6.32
CA VAL A 258 10.07 12.86 -6.96
C VAL A 258 11.46 13.28 -6.54
N ARG A 259 12.32 13.62 -7.50
CA ARG A 259 13.67 14.15 -7.29
C ARG A 259 13.76 15.54 -7.91
N ASP A 260 14.01 16.54 -7.09
CA ASP A 260 14.15 17.95 -7.51
C ASP A 260 12.98 18.41 -8.41
N GLY A 261 11.74 18.12 -7.98
CA GLY A 261 10.51 18.45 -8.70
C GLY A 261 10.19 17.59 -9.92
N SER A 262 11.04 16.62 -10.28
CA SER A 262 10.84 15.70 -11.40
C SER A 262 10.45 14.30 -10.92
N VAL A 263 9.41 13.70 -11.51
CA VAL A 263 8.98 12.33 -11.18
C VAL A 263 10.01 11.33 -11.71
N VAL A 264 10.56 10.50 -10.82
CA VAL A 264 11.53 9.45 -11.15
C VAL A 264 10.90 8.06 -11.14
N TYR A 265 9.81 7.87 -10.39
CA TYR A 265 9.04 6.63 -10.38
C TYR A 265 7.58 6.91 -10.02
N GLU A 266 6.65 6.25 -10.69
CA GLU A 266 5.21 6.32 -10.41
C GLU A 266 4.61 4.92 -10.50
N TRP A 267 3.72 4.61 -9.56
CA TRP A 267 2.88 3.43 -9.60
C TRP A 267 1.47 3.76 -9.14
N LYS A 268 0.49 3.20 -9.84
CA LYS A 268 -0.92 3.19 -9.43
C LYS A 268 -1.33 1.74 -9.29
N ASP A 269 -1.84 1.39 -8.12
CA ASP A 269 -2.27 0.02 -7.85
C ASP A 269 -3.37 -0.36 -8.83
N ASN A 270 -3.26 -1.56 -9.39
CA ASN A 270 -4.20 -2.09 -10.39
C ASN A 270 -5.02 -3.28 -9.85
N GLY A 271 -5.00 -3.46 -8.54
CA GLY A 271 -5.72 -4.50 -7.83
C GLY A 271 -5.51 -4.43 -6.32
N ILE A 272 -6.38 -5.12 -5.59
CA ILE A 272 -6.11 -5.47 -4.19
C ILE A 272 -4.95 -6.47 -4.21
N CYS A 273 -4.02 -6.35 -3.26
CA CYS A 273 -2.77 -7.12 -3.21
C CYS A 273 -1.78 -6.85 -4.37
N ALA A 274 -2.01 -5.81 -5.18
CA ALA A 274 -1.22 -5.47 -6.38
C ALA A 274 -0.48 -4.13 -6.23
N VAL A 275 0.18 -3.96 -5.09
CA VAL A 275 0.97 -2.77 -4.74
C VAL A 275 2.33 -2.76 -5.45
N ALA A 276 2.96 -1.58 -5.52
CA ALA A 276 4.25 -1.42 -6.19
C ALA A 276 5.34 -2.38 -5.67
N HIS A 277 6.21 -2.81 -6.58
CA HIS A 277 7.43 -3.54 -6.23
C HIS A 277 8.52 -2.53 -5.83
N PHE A 278 8.93 -2.55 -4.56
CA PHE A 278 9.93 -1.61 -4.05
C PHE A 278 11.32 -1.87 -4.64
N GLU A 279 11.57 -3.08 -5.11
CA GLU A 279 12.76 -3.44 -5.87
C GLU A 279 12.84 -2.66 -7.19
N ASP A 280 11.71 -2.42 -7.85
CA ASP A 280 11.66 -1.64 -9.09
C ASP A 280 11.77 -0.14 -8.81
N LEU A 281 11.18 0.33 -7.70
CA LEU A 281 11.43 1.67 -7.17
C LEU A 281 12.93 1.89 -6.90
N LEU A 282 13.60 0.98 -6.19
CA LEU A 282 15.03 1.07 -5.87
C LEU A 282 15.93 1.04 -7.12
N LYS A 283 15.50 0.38 -8.21
CA LYS A 283 16.21 0.44 -9.50
C LYS A 283 16.04 1.78 -10.22
N ALA A 284 14.90 2.43 -10.04
CA ALA A 284 14.59 3.73 -10.66
C ALA A 284 15.23 4.93 -9.94
N LEU A 285 15.54 4.78 -8.64
CA LEU A 285 16.26 5.76 -7.82
C LEU A 285 17.77 5.78 -8.10
#